data_AF-A0A5Q4F3S1-F1
#
_entry.id   AF-A0A5Q4F3S1-F1
#
_cell.length_a   1.000
_cell.length_b   1.000
_cell.length_c   1.000
_cell.angle_alpha   90.00
_cell.angle_beta   90.00
_cell.angle_gamma   90.00
#
_symmetry.space_group_name_H-M   'P 1'
#
loop_
_entity.id
_entity.type
_entity.pdbx_description
1 polymer ?
#
loop_
_entity_poly.entity_id
_entity_poly.type
_entity_poly.pdbx_seq_one_letter_code
_entity_poly.pdbx_strand_id
1 'polypeptide(L)'
;MIRPEPALEYGKYLQPAPDSLTERQRGMEWYCMIWQYVRDSDILYQMWHPVIRQGKALRIQKSPPGNRWKGKHDFYGFATLKPHRTRSIKEADLKPYRLSLTGADAMVPEFVRIGQWVHHGNRLSEMDPSIVGREKKVTNQRKLRELKRRIEKLTPKQIELLVDGDPDSQKQITHLALCKAYRIYHDFVTEVLAEKIQVFDHHLTELDYNSFISRKKTDDQKLDEAAEATHKYVKQIIFKMLYQVEIIDSLTNPVILSQRLDSKTENAIIEDNPKWLGCFLYNEQQIASVT
;
A
#
# COMPACT_ATOMS: atom_id res chain seq x y z
N MET A 1 -9.69 -3.66 -32.03
CA MET A 1 -9.72 -2.25 -32.52
C MET A 1 -11.13 -1.72 -32.29
N ILE A 2 -11.31 -0.96 -31.22
CA ILE A 2 -12.58 -0.31 -30.90
C ILE A 2 -12.53 1.06 -31.59
N ARG A 3 -13.44 1.32 -32.55
CA ARG A 3 -13.74 2.69 -32.96
C ARG A 3 -14.76 3.25 -31.97
N PRO A 4 -14.54 4.45 -31.41
CA PRO A 4 -15.59 5.12 -30.65
C PRO A 4 -16.61 5.71 -31.63
N GLU A 5 -17.89 5.37 -31.45
CA GLU A 5 -18.99 6.07 -32.11
C GLU A 5 -19.11 7.50 -31.54
N PRO A 6 -19.46 8.50 -32.38
CA PRO A 6 -19.53 9.88 -31.96
C PRO A 6 -20.80 10.14 -31.14
N ALA A 7 -20.62 10.65 -29.92
CA ALA A 7 -21.66 11.05 -28.98
C ALA A 7 -22.52 12.26 -29.42
N LEU A 8 -22.70 12.50 -30.72
CA LEU A 8 -23.23 13.76 -31.27
C LEU A 8 -24.58 13.67 -31.96
N GLU A 9 -25.23 12.50 -32.09
CA GLU A 9 -26.53 12.42 -32.79
C GLU A 9 -27.80 12.37 -31.93
N TYR A 10 -27.70 12.20 -30.61
CA TYR A 10 -28.90 12.03 -29.77
C TYR A 10 -29.56 13.35 -29.32
N GLY A 11 -28.97 14.50 -29.64
CA GLY A 11 -29.58 15.82 -29.41
C GLY A 11 -30.84 16.10 -30.23
N LYS A 12 -31.18 15.24 -31.21
CA LYS A 12 -32.33 15.42 -32.12
C LYS A 12 -33.68 14.95 -31.54
N TYR A 13 -33.70 14.26 -30.39
CA TYR A 13 -34.95 13.74 -29.79
C TYR A 13 -35.41 14.49 -28.54
N LEU A 14 -34.69 15.53 -28.13
CA LEU A 14 -35.10 16.40 -27.03
C LEU A 14 -35.95 17.54 -27.60
N GLN A 15 -37.27 17.41 -27.51
CA GLN A 15 -38.13 18.58 -27.74
C GLN A 15 -37.81 19.65 -26.68
N PRO A 16 -37.62 20.91 -27.08
CA PRO A 16 -37.38 21.98 -26.12
C PRO A 16 -38.61 22.14 -25.22
N ALA A 17 -38.36 22.28 -23.91
CA ALA A 17 -39.41 22.53 -22.93
C ALA A 17 -40.18 23.83 -23.29
N PRO A 18 -41.52 23.86 -23.14
CA PRO A 18 -42.33 25.00 -23.53
C PRO A 18 -41.91 26.29 -22.82
N ASP A 19 -41.89 27.40 -23.55
CA ASP A 19 -41.40 28.71 -23.09
C ASP A 19 -42.15 29.30 -21.90
N SER A 20 -43.31 28.74 -21.54
CA SER A 20 -44.13 29.16 -20.40
C SER A 20 -43.57 28.71 -19.03
N LEU A 21 -42.47 27.96 -18.98
CA LEU A 21 -41.91 27.42 -17.74
C LEU A 21 -40.84 28.33 -17.12
N THR A 22 -40.96 28.58 -15.82
CA THR A 22 -39.96 29.32 -15.04
C THR A 22 -38.63 28.57 -14.97
N GLU A 23 -37.51 29.28 -14.76
CA GLU A 23 -36.15 28.70 -14.68
C GLU A 23 -36.03 27.56 -13.66
N ARG A 24 -36.80 27.64 -12.57
CA ARG A 24 -36.86 26.58 -11.54
C ARG A 24 -37.58 25.33 -12.02
N GLN A 25 -38.64 25.49 -12.83
CA GLN A 25 -39.40 24.38 -13.39
C GLN A 25 -38.62 23.67 -14.50
N ARG A 26 -37.87 24.42 -15.32
CA ARG A 26 -36.96 23.85 -16.34
C ARG A 26 -35.84 23.01 -15.73
N GLY A 27 -35.26 23.44 -14.60
CA GLY A 27 -34.25 22.66 -13.88
C GLY A 27 -34.80 21.36 -13.28
N MET A 28 -36.06 21.36 -12.84
CA MET A 28 -36.73 20.17 -12.30
C MET A 28 -37.09 19.15 -13.39
N GLU A 29 -37.58 19.59 -14.55
CA GLU A 29 -37.83 18.69 -15.68
C GLU A 29 -36.54 18.05 -16.20
N TRP A 30 -35.44 18.81 -16.26
CA TRP A 30 -34.13 18.27 -16.64
C TRP A 30 -33.64 17.19 -15.65
N TYR A 31 -33.89 17.39 -14.35
CA TYR A 31 -33.58 16.41 -13.31
C TYR A 31 -34.44 15.15 -13.45
N CYS A 32 -35.74 15.30 -13.76
CA CYS A 32 -36.65 14.18 -14.00
C CYS A 32 -36.27 13.37 -15.25
N MET A 33 -35.85 14.03 -16.32
CA MET A 33 -35.41 13.36 -17.56
C MET A 33 -34.11 12.56 -17.37
N ILE A 34 -33.14 13.11 -16.63
CA ILE A 34 -31.94 12.36 -16.23
C ILE A 34 -32.33 11.17 -15.36
N TRP A 35 -33.29 11.35 -14.45
CA TRP A 35 -33.79 10.28 -13.59
C TRP A 35 -34.45 9.14 -14.38
N GLN A 36 -35.21 9.46 -15.42
CA GLN A 36 -35.87 8.49 -16.28
C GLN A 36 -34.86 7.71 -17.12
N TYR A 37 -33.86 8.40 -17.67
CA TYR A 37 -32.76 7.80 -18.41
C TYR A 37 -31.87 6.88 -17.55
N VAL A 38 -31.62 7.26 -16.29
CA VAL A 38 -30.86 6.45 -15.31
C VAL A 38 -31.67 5.25 -14.82
N ARG A 39 -33.00 5.35 -14.76
CA ARG A 39 -33.89 4.24 -14.40
C ARG A 39 -33.95 3.15 -15.47
N ASP A 40 -33.87 3.54 -16.74
CA ASP A 40 -33.95 2.62 -17.88
C ASP A 40 -32.58 1.96 -18.22
N SER A 41 -31.50 2.42 -17.59
CA SER A 41 -30.15 1.84 -17.71
C SER A 41 -29.79 1.03 -16.45
N ASP A 42 -30.04 -0.30 -16.48
CA ASP A 42 -29.88 -1.23 -15.35
C ASP A 42 -28.52 -1.19 -14.63
N ILE A 43 -27.46 -0.70 -15.28
CA ILE A 43 -26.10 -0.65 -14.73
C ILE A 43 -25.89 0.54 -13.77
N LEU A 44 -26.61 1.65 -13.94
CA LEU A 44 -26.40 2.87 -13.13
C LEU A 44 -27.27 2.90 -11.86
N TYR A 45 -28.45 2.28 -11.88
CA TYR A 45 -29.35 2.25 -10.74
C TYR A 45 -28.74 1.50 -9.54
N GLN A 46 -28.05 0.38 -9.78
CA GLN A 46 -27.35 -0.41 -8.76
C GLN A 46 -26.17 0.32 -8.11
N MET A 47 -25.51 1.23 -8.84
CA MET A 47 -24.38 2.01 -8.32
C MET A 47 -24.81 3.16 -7.41
N TRP A 48 -25.98 3.76 -7.66
CA TRP A 48 -26.41 4.98 -6.96
C TRP A 48 -27.44 4.75 -5.84
N HIS A 49 -28.15 3.63 -5.85
CA HIS A 49 -29.16 3.30 -4.84
C HIS A 49 -28.67 3.35 -3.36
N PRO A 50 -27.43 2.94 -3.02
CA PRO A 50 -26.93 3.00 -1.64
C PRO A 50 -26.59 4.43 -1.18
N VAL A 51 -26.18 5.30 -2.09
CA VAL A 51 -25.71 6.68 -1.80
C VAL A 51 -26.90 7.60 -1.46
N ILE A 52 -28.04 7.38 -2.11
CA ILE A 52 -29.26 8.18 -1.92
C ILE A 52 -29.95 7.84 -0.59
N ARG A 53 -29.87 6.58 -0.12
CA ARG A 53 -30.43 6.15 1.18
C ARG A 53 -29.81 6.85 2.40
N GLN A 54 -28.61 7.42 2.27
CA GLN A 54 -27.88 8.04 3.39
C GLN A 54 -28.13 9.55 3.56
N GLY A 55 -29.02 10.17 2.80
CA GLY A 55 -29.53 11.52 3.09
C GLY A 55 -28.46 12.64 3.18
N LYS A 56 -27.32 12.53 2.48
CA LYS A 56 -26.32 13.61 2.45
C LYS A 56 -26.66 14.62 1.36
N ALA A 57 -27.23 15.75 1.78
CA ALA A 57 -27.52 16.89 0.92
C ALA A 57 -26.24 17.44 0.26
N LEU A 58 -26.26 17.54 -1.07
CA LEU A 58 -25.24 18.23 -1.87
C LEU A 58 -25.24 19.72 -1.50
N ARG A 59 -24.12 20.22 -0.96
CA ARG A 59 -23.95 21.64 -0.63
C ARG A 59 -23.40 22.37 -1.87
N ILE A 60 -24.27 23.11 -2.56
CA ILE A 60 -23.89 23.97 -3.68
C ILE A 60 -23.21 25.24 -3.11
N GLN A 61 -21.92 25.44 -3.38
CA GLN A 61 -21.26 26.73 -3.11
C GLN A 61 -21.68 27.75 -4.18
N LYS A 62 -22.19 28.92 -3.76
CA LYS A 62 -22.40 30.07 -4.65
C LYS A 62 -21.08 30.80 -4.87
N SER A 63 -20.72 31.07 -6.12
CA SER A 63 -19.60 31.93 -6.48
C SER A 63 -19.85 33.41 -6.07
N PRO A 64 -18.79 34.24 -5.90
CA PRO A 64 -18.91 35.61 -5.41
C PRO A 64 -19.66 36.53 -6.40
N PRO A 65 -20.35 37.59 -5.91
CA PRO A 65 -21.10 38.49 -6.76
C PRO A 65 -20.18 39.56 -7.34
N GLY A 66 -19.94 39.51 -8.65
CA GLY A 66 -19.24 40.59 -9.33
C GLY A 66 -18.46 40.09 -10.53
N ASN A 67 -19.17 39.70 -11.59
CA ASN A 67 -18.72 39.88 -12.97
C ASN A 67 -19.94 39.83 -13.90
N ARG A 68 -20.06 40.86 -14.73
CA ARG A 68 -21.15 41.09 -15.67
C ARG A 68 -20.85 40.27 -16.93
N TRP A 69 -21.60 39.20 -17.16
CA TRP A 69 -21.41 38.28 -18.28
C TRP A 69 -21.83 38.96 -19.61
N LYS A 70 -20.89 39.09 -20.55
CA LYS A 70 -21.14 39.44 -21.96
C LYS A 70 -20.68 38.28 -22.83
N GLY A 71 -21.57 37.69 -23.61
CA GLY A 71 -21.22 36.77 -24.70
C GLY A 71 -21.83 35.37 -24.55
N LYS A 72 -22.45 34.89 -25.62
CA LYS A 72 -22.88 33.49 -25.78
C LYS A 72 -21.62 32.65 -26.06
N HIS A 73 -21.55 31.45 -25.46
CA HIS A 73 -20.45 30.46 -25.51
C HIS A 73 -19.37 30.59 -24.43
N ASP A 74 -19.73 30.35 -23.17
CA ASP A 74 -18.79 29.83 -22.18
C ASP A 74 -19.26 28.43 -21.76
N PHE A 75 -18.52 27.41 -22.20
CA PHE A 75 -18.69 26.02 -21.80
C PHE A 75 -18.56 25.91 -20.28
N TYR A 76 -19.52 25.25 -19.64
CA TYR A 76 -19.40 24.82 -18.25
C TYR A 76 -18.09 24.06 -18.08
N GLY A 77 -17.18 24.61 -17.27
CA GLY A 77 -16.00 23.89 -16.82
C GLY A 77 -16.45 22.60 -16.16
N PHE A 78 -16.13 21.46 -16.77
CA PHE A 78 -16.24 20.17 -16.11
C PHE A 78 -15.33 20.21 -14.90
N ALA A 79 -15.91 20.46 -13.72
CA ALA A 79 -15.27 20.08 -12.47
C ALA A 79 -15.01 18.57 -12.59
N THR A 80 -13.76 18.18 -12.78
CA THR A 80 -13.35 16.79 -12.74
C THR A 80 -13.67 16.29 -11.34
N LEU A 81 -14.82 15.64 -11.20
CA LEU A 81 -15.18 14.87 -10.01
C LEU A 81 -14.10 13.79 -9.89
N LYS A 82 -13.10 14.04 -9.04
CA LYS A 82 -12.19 12.97 -8.60
C LYS A 82 -13.10 11.89 -8.02
N PRO A 83 -13.09 10.66 -8.57
CA PRO A 83 -13.99 9.61 -8.12
C PRO A 83 -13.83 9.47 -6.62
N HIS A 84 -14.94 9.62 -5.89
CA HIS A 84 -14.93 9.43 -4.45
C HIS A 84 -14.53 7.98 -4.19
N ARG A 85 -13.32 7.84 -3.65
CA ARG A 85 -12.66 6.58 -3.25
C ARG A 85 -13.65 5.80 -2.40
N THR A 86 -14.33 4.83 -3.00
CA THR A 86 -15.24 3.93 -2.28
C THR A 86 -14.36 2.88 -1.63
N ARG A 87 -13.78 3.27 -0.49
CA ARG A 87 -12.85 2.44 0.27
C ARG A 87 -13.65 1.25 0.80
N SER A 88 -13.32 0.04 0.34
CA SER A 88 -13.94 -1.15 0.91
C SER A 88 -13.59 -1.22 2.40
N ILE A 89 -14.51 -1.70 3.24
CA ILE A 89 -14.36 -1.65 4.71
C ILE A 89 -13.09 -2.39 5.18
N LYS A 90 -12.56 -3.35 4.40
CA LYS A 90 -11.27 -4.03 4.68
C LYS A 90 -10.03 -3.14 4.45
N GLU A 91 -10.09 -2.17 3.54
CA GLU A 91 -8.96 -1.27 3.20
C GLU A 91 -8.93 0.00 4.05
N ALA A 92 -10.04 0.34 4.70
CA ALA A 92 -10.18 1.49 5.58
C ALA A 92 -9.25 1.43 6.80
N ASP A 93 -9.01 0.23 7.31
CA ASP A 93 -8.31 -0.03 8.58
C ASP A 93 -6.82 -0.36 8.43
N LEU A 94 -6.30 -0.43 7.19
CA LEU A 94 -4.90 -0.77 6.96
C LEU A 94 -3.97 0.41 7.35
N LYS A 95 -3.01 0.16 8.25
CA LYS A 95 -2.02 1.14 8.74
C LYS A 95 -1.17 1.74 7.61
N PRO A 96 -1.07 3.07 7.45
CA PRO A 96 -0.43 3.70 6.30
C PRO A 96 1.03 3.26 6.09
N TYR A 97 1.48 3.27 4.83
CA TYR A 97 2.85 2.88 4.49
C TYR A 97 3.87 3.82 5.11
N ARG A 98 4.84 3.21 5.80
CA ARG A 98 5.88 3.92 6.53
C ARG A 98 7.16 3.99 5.69
N LEU A 99 7.33 5.09 4.96
CA LEU A 99 8.53 5.33 4.14
C LEU A 99 9.81 5.62 4.95
N SER A 100 9.73 5.70 6.28
CA SER A 100 10.93 5.85 7.13
C SER A 100 11.81 4.61 7.14
N LEU A 101 11.34 3.48 6.56
CA LEU A 101 12.13 2.27 6.33
C LEU A 101 13.43 2.54 5.57
N THR A 102 13.45 3.60 4.78
CA THR A 102 14.60 4.11 4.04
C THR A 102 15.76 4.58 4.94
N GLY A 103 15.53 4.71 6.25
CA GLY A 103 16.54 5.15 7.22
C GLY A 103 17.63 4.14 7.52
N ALA A 104 17.38 2.85 7.29
CA ALA A 104 18.31 1.73 7.49
C ALA A 104 17.92 0.56 6.59
N ASP A 105 18.89 -0.12 5.97
CA ASP A 105 18.66 -1.43 5.33
C ASP A 105 18.48 -2.54 6.39
N ALA A 106 18.64 -3.83 6.07
CA ALA A 106 18.39 -4.92 7.02
C ALA A 106 19.34 -4.85 8.23
N MET A 107 20.61 -4.51 7.99
CA MET A 107 21.65 -4.35 9.03
C MET A 107 21.71 -5.55 10.00
N VAL A 108 21.75 -6.78 9.48
CA VAL A 108 21.69 -8.03 10.26
C VAL A 108 22.69 -8.03 11.43
N PRO A 109 23.99 -7.70 11.24
CA PRO A 109 24.96 -7.73 12.34
C PRO A 109 24.66 -6.70 13.45
N GLU A 110 24.20 -5.50 13.09
CA GLU A 110 23.77 -4.49 14.06
C GLU A 110 22.48 -4.90 14.76
N PHE A 111 21.58 -5.56 14.04
CA PHE A 111 20.31 -6.01 14.58
C PHE A 111 20.51 -7.13 15.62
N VAL A 112 21.43 -8.07 15.36
CA VAL A 112 21.86 -9.09 16.34
C VAL A 112 22.46 -8.44 17.59
N ARG A 113 23.34 -7.44 17.43
CA ARG A 113 23.91 -6.69 18.57
C ARG A 113 22.85 -5.98 19.42
N ILE A 114 21.81 -5.45 18.78
CA ILE A 114 20.66 -4.85 19.47
C ILE A 114 19.82 -5.93 20.16
N GLY A 115 19.64 -7.09 19.51
CA GLY A 115 19.02 -8.27 20.11
C GLY A 115 19.72 -8.70 21.39
N GLN A 116 21.06 -8.81 21.37
CA GLN A 116 21.89 -9.15 22.53
C GLN A 116 21.69 -8.15 23.69
N TRP A 117 21.66 -6.85 23.39
CA TRP A 117 21.40 -5.82 24.39
C TRP A 117 20.07 -6.03 25.11
N VAL A 118 19.00 -6.28 24.35
CA VAL A 118 17.65 -6.51 24.88
C VAL A 118 17.55 -7.84 25.61
N HIS A 119 18.17 -8.89 25.08
CA HIS A 119 18.20 -10.23 25.67
C HIS A 119 18.86 -10.21 27.06
N HIS A 120 19.89 -9.38 27.26
CA HIS A 120 20.50 -9.14 28.58
C HIS A 120 19.67 -8.25 29.53
N GLY A 121 18.42 -7.90 29.19
CA GLY A 121 17.51 -7.13 30.03
C GLY A 121 17.73 -5.62 30.02
N ASN A 122 18.61 -5.10 29.16
CA ASN A 122 18.86 -3.66 29.08
C ASN A 122 17.74 -2.93 28.32
N ARG A 123 17.45 -1.69 28.71
CA ARG A 123 16.38 -0.90 28.09
C ARG A 123 16.81 -0.34 26.75
N LEU A 124 15.93 -0.38 25.76
CA LEU A 124 16.18 0.25 24.45
C LEU A 124 16.40 1.76 24.56
N SER A 125 15.77 2.44 25.54
CA SER A 125 15.92 3.89 25.73
C SER A 125 17.35 4.31 26.08
N GLU A 126 18.13 3.43 26.70
CA GLU A 126 19.48 3.71 27.20
C GLU A 126 20.57 3.46 26.16
N MET A 127 20.21 2.90 25.01
CA MET A 127 21.16 2.52 23.96
C MET A 127 21.75 3.72 23.23
N ASP A 128 23.09 3.78 23.19
CA ASP A 128 23.85 4.77 22.43
C ASP A 128 23.79 4.46 20.92
N PRO A 129 23.42 5.44 20.06
CA PRO A 129 23.57 5.35 18.61
C PRO A 129 24.91 4.82 18.09
N SER A 130 26.02 4.99 18.82
CA SER A 130 27.34 4.47 18.43
C SER A 130 27.37 2.95 18.20
N ILE A 131 26.43 2.19 18.78
CA ILE A 131 26.32 0.74 18.57
C ILE A 131 26.10 0.36 17.09
N VAL A 132 25.45 1.24 16.33
CA VAL A 132 25.10 0.98 14.92
C VAL A 132 26.34 1.09 14.02
N GLY A 133 27.34 1.88 14.38
CA GLY A 133 28.55 2.04 13.58
C GLY A 133 29.28 3.35 13.82
N ARG A 134 30.30 3.61 13.00
CA ARG A 134 31.22 4.76 13.14
C ARG A 134 30.80 6.01 12.36
N GLU A 135 29.56 6.07 11.87
CA GLU A 135 29.07 7.22 11.11
C GLU A 135 28.73 8.42 12.00
N LYS A 136 28.30 9.53 11.37
CA LYS A 136 27.79 10.71 12.08
C LYS A 136 26.64 10.32 13.02
N LYS A 137 26.64 10.90 14.22
CA LYS A 137 25.64 10.65 15.28
C LYS A 137 24.19 10.70 14.78
N VAL A 138 23.86 11.67 13.93
CA VAL A 138 22.50 11.84 13.36
C VAL A 138 22.09 10.65 12.46
N THR A 139 23.01 10.13 11.65
CA THR A 139 22.76 8.97 10.79
C THR A 139 22.55 7.72 11.64
N ASN A 140 23.42 7.51 12.63
CA ASN A 140 23.28 6.42 13.58
C ASN A 140 21.97 6.49 14.37
N GLN A 141 21.55 7.68 14.81
CA GLN A 141 20.25 7.86 15.49
C GLN A 141 19.08 7.46 14.60
N ARG A 142 19.12 7.85 13.31
CA ARG A 142 18.08 7.47 12.34
C ARG A 142 18.04 5.95 12.17
N LYS A 143 19.20 5.31 11.97
CA LYS A 143 19.29 3.85 11.82
C LYS A 143 18.84 3.12 13.07
N LEU A 144 19.31 3.54 14.24
CA LEU A 144 18.95 2.96 15.52
C LEU A 144 17.44 3.02 15.77
N ARG A 145 16.78 4.13 15.42
CA ARG A 145 15.32 4.25 15.55
C ARG A 145 14.58 3.22 14.70
N GLU A 146 15.09 2.91 13.51
CA GLU A 146 14.50 1.88 12.65
C GLU A 146 14.74 0.47 13.22
N LEU A 147 15.94 0.18 13.75
CA LEU A 147 16.24 -1.10 14.38
C LEU A 147 15.46 -1.33 15.68
N LYS A 148 15.29 -0.28 16.52
CA LYS A 148 14.41 -0.32 17.71
C LYS A 148 12.98 -0.67 17.33
N ARG A 149 12.47 -0.07 16.25
CA ARG A 149 11.11 -0.40 15.78
C ARG A 149 10.97 -1.87 15.37
N ARG A 150 12.01 -2.46 14.78
CA ARG A 150 12.00 -3.86 14.34
C ARG A 150 12.06 -4.81 15.52
N ILE A 151 12.96 -4.56 16.48
CA ILE A 151 13.10 -5.44 17.66
C ILE A 151 11.84 -5.43 18.53
N GLU A 152 11.14 -4.29 18.63
CA GLU A 152 9.84 -4.16 19.31
C GLU A 152 8.71 -5.00 18.68
N LYS A 153 8.92 -5.60 17.51
CA LYS A 153 7.96 -6.50 16.85
C LYS A 153 8.24 -7.98 17.06
N LEU A 154 9.37 -8.32 17.68
CA LEU A 154 9.74 -9.70 17.92
C LEU A 154 9.22 -10.18 19.28
N THR A 155 8.84 -11.45 19.35
CA THR A 155 8.56 -12.12 20.61
C THR A 155 9.87 -12.47 21.34
N PRO A 156 9.85 -12.72 22.66
CA PRO A 156 11.05 -13.11 23.39
C PRO A 156 11.79 -14.32 22.77
N LYS A 157 11.04 -15.32 22.32
CA LYS A 157 11.59 -16.51 21.64
C LYS A 157 12.24 -16.18 20.29
N GLN A 158 11.65 -15.26 19.53
CA GLN A 158 12.26 -14.77 18.28
C GLN A 158 13.53 -13.95 18.56
N ILE A 159 13.57 -13.19 19.66
CA ILE A 159 14.78 -12.47 20.08
C ILE A 159 15.88 -13.46 20.49
N GLU A 160 15.56 -14.54 21.20
CA GLU A 160 16.50 -15.62 21.52
C GLU A 160 17.10 -16.23 20.25
N LEU A 161 16.28 -16.58 19.26
CA LEU A 161 16.75 -17.08 17.96
C LEU A 161 17.61 -16.06 17.18
N LEU A 162 17.32 -14.76 17.31
CA LEU A 162 18.16 -13.72 16.72
C LEU A 162 19.55 -13.65 17.36
N VAL A 163 19.68 -14.00 18.65
CA VAL A 163 20.93 -13.87 19.40
C VAL A 163 21.76 -15.13 19.35
N ASP A 164 21.13 -16.28 19.58
CA ASP A 164 21.79 -17.58 19.74
C ASP A 164 21.67 -18.47 18.50
N GLY A 165 20.87 -18.06 17.51
CA GLY A 165 20.72 -18.78 16.25
C GLY A 165 21.95 -18.68 15.35
N ASP A 166 22.02 -19.59 14.39
CA ASP A 166 23.03 -19.59 13.34
C ASP A 166 22.83 -18.39 12.37
N PRO A 167 23.81 -18.09 11.49
CA PRO A 167 23.71 -16.95 10.59
C PRO A 167 22.44 -16.93 9.72
N ASP A 168 21.92 -18.11 9.36
CA ASP A 168 20.71 -18.21 8.55
C ASP A 168 19.46 -17.93 9.39
N SER A 169 19.36 -18.46 10.61
CA SER A 169 18.28 -18.08 11.55
C SER A 169 18.29 -16.59 11.85
N GLN A 170 19.47 -15.97 12.00
CA GLN A 170 19.59 -14.52 12.22
C GLN A 170 19.03 -13.71 11.04
N LYS A 171 19.32 -14.12 9.80
CA LYS A 171 18.74 -13.51 8.58
C LYS A 171 17.23 -13.73 8.53
N GLN A 172 16.75 -14.93 8.83
CA GLN A 172 15.33 -15.28 8.81
C GLN A 172 14.53 -14.46 9.85
N ILE A 173 15.02 -14.36 11.08
CA ILE A 173 14.38 -13.52 12.11
C ILE A 173 14.47 -12.04 11.74
N THR A 174 15.57 -11.59 11.13
CA THR A 174 15.67 -10.22 10.61
C THR A 174 14.62 -9.95 9.54
N HIS A 175 14.44 -10.88 8.59
CA HIS A 175 13.42 -10.82 7.55
C HIS A 175 12.00 -10.73 8.16
N LEU A 176 11.70 -11.60 9.12
CA LEU A 176 10.44 -11.57 9.86
C LEU A 176 10.21 -10.20 10.52
N ALA A 177 11.23 -9.64 11.17
CA ALA A 177 11.14 -8.33 11.81
C ALA A 177 10.85 -7.20 10.79
N LEU A 178 11.44 -7.27 9.59
CA LEU A 178 11.16 -6.33 8.50
C LEU A 178 9.70 -6.42 8.04
N CYS A 179 9.18 -7.63 7.84
CA CYS A 179 7.78 -7.86 7.48
C CYS A 179 6.82 -7.29 8.54
N LYS A 180 7.08 -7.55 9.83
CA LYS A 180 6.24 -7.01 10.92
C LYS A 180 6.34 -5.49 11.07
N ALA A 181 7.51 -4.91 10.80
CA ALA A 181 7.75 -3.48 10.99
C ALA A 181 7.23 -2.62 9.83
N TYR A 182 7.24 -3.16 8.60
CA TYR A 182 6.98 -2.39 7.38
C TYR A 182 5.98 -3.08 6.46
N ARG A 183 4.74 -2.60 6.47
CA ARG A 183 3.66 -3.09 5.60
C ARG A 183 4.05 -3.14 4.12
N ILE A 184 4.78 -2.15 3.61
CA ILE A 184 5.20 -2.13 2.19
C ILE A 184 6.19 -3.25 1.84
N TYR A 185 7.06 -3.62 2.79
CA TYR A 185 7.98 -4.73 2.60
C TYR A 185 7.23 -6.06 2.67
N HIS A 186 6.38 -6.22 3.70
CA HIS A 186 5.50 -7.38 3.84
C HIS A 186 4.65 -7.60 2.59
N ASP A 187 3.89 -6.60 2.15
CA ASP A 187 2.99 -6.72 1.00
C ASP A 187 3.77 -7.03 -0.29
N PHE A 188 4.98 -6.48 -0.45
CA PHE A 188 5.82 -6.83 -1.61
C PHE A 188 6.21 -8.31 -1.59
N VAL A 189 6.59 -8.85 -0.43
CA VAL A 189 6.95 -10.25 -0.27
C VAL A 189 5.72 -11.16 -0.47
N THR A 190 4.62 -10.88 0.20
CA THR A 190 3.45 -11.78 0.20
C THR A 190 2.57 -11.67 -1.04
N GLU A 191 2.56 -10.52 -1.73
CA GLU A 191 1.74 -10.34 -2.93
C GLU A 191 2.53 -10.54 -4.22
N VAL A 192 3.82 -10.19 -4.26
CA VAL A 192 4.62 -10.28 -5.50
C VAL A 192 5.49 -11.52 -5.49
N LEU A 193 6.34 -11.68 -4.48
CA LEU A 193 7.28 -12.81 -4.46
C LEU A 193 6.55 -14.14 -4.31
N ALA A 194 5.52 -14.21 -3.46
CA ALA A 194 4.73 -15.44 -3.29
C ALA A 194 3.98 -15.84 -4.58
N GLU A 195 3.34 -14.88 -5.27
CA GLU A 195 2.67 -15.13 -6.56
C GLU A 195 3.65 -15.67 -7.60
N LYS A 196 4.82 -15.05 -7.70
CA LYS A 196 5.89 -15.45 -8.62
C LYS A 196 6.40 -16.87 -8.36
N ILE A 197 6.59 -17.24 -7.09
CA ILE A 197 6.95 -18.62 -6.71
C ILE A 197 5.84 -19.60 -7.07
N GLN A 198 4.57 -19.24 -6.86
CA GLN A 198 3.44 -20.10 -7.18
C GLN A 198 3.32 -20.40 -8.68
N VAL A 199 3.71 -19.45 -9.55
CA VAL A 199 3.73 -19.65 -11.01
C VAL A 199 5.09 -20.12 -11.54
N PHE A 200 5.99 -20.54 -10.67
CA PHE A 200 7.35 -21.01 -11.00
C PHE A 200 8.21 -19.97 -11.76
N ASP A 201 7.92 -18.68 -11.59
CA ASP A 201 8.73 -17.58 -12.10
C ASP A 201 9.65 -17.05 -11.00
N HIS A 202 10.87 -17.55 -10.95
CA HIS A 202 11.83 -17.16 -9.92
C HIS A 202 12.53 -15.81 -10.19
N HIS A 203 12.33 -15.16 -11.33
CA HIS A 203 13.08 -13.95 -11.69
C HIS A 203 12.33 -12.68 -11.31
N LEU A 204 12.86 -11.92 -10.35
CA LEU A 204 12.24 -10.66 -9.93
C LEU A 204 12.72 -9.49 -10.80
N THR A 205 11.80 -8.87 -11.52
CA THR A 205 12.10 -7.79 -12.47
C THR A 205 11.75 -6.41 -11.93
N GLU A 206 12.23 -5.36 -12.60
CA GLU A 206 11.83 -3.99 -12.28
C GLU A 206 10.33 -3.74 -12.51
N LEU A 207 9.75 -4.40 -13.51
CA LEU A 207 8.34 -4.26 -13.85
C LEU A 207 7.45 -4.79 -12.73
N ASP A 208 7.85 -5.87 -12.07
CA ASP A 208 7.13 -6.44 -10.92
C ASP A 208 6.98 -5.40 -9.80
N TYR A 209 8.08 -4.72 -9.45
CA TYR A 209 8.07 -3.66 -8.45
C TYR A 209 7.25 -2.44 -8.89
N ASN A 210 7.39 -2.01 -10.16
CA ASN A 210 6.68 -0.84 -10.67
C ASN A 210 5.16 -1.07 -10.71
N SER A 211 4.74 -2.26 -11.11
CA SER A 211 3.34 -2.70 -11.07
C SER A 211 2.81 -2.74 -9.64
N PHE A 212 3.59 -3.29 -8.70
CA PHE A 212 3.24 -3.29 -7.27
C PHE A 212 3.03 -1.88 -6.71
N ILE A 213 3.99 -0.98 -6.88
CA ILE A 213 3.88 0.40 -6.37
C ILE A 213 2.70 1.13 -7.02
N SER A 214 2.47 0.93 -8.33
CA SER A 214 1.36 1.59 -9.03
C SER A 214 0.01 1.19 -8.44
N ARG A 215 -0.20 -0.09 -8.11
CA ARG A 215 -1.40 -0.55 -7.39
C ARG A 215 -1.49 0.07 -6.01
N LYS A 216 -0.41 0.04 -5.23
CA LYS A 216 -0.39 0.53 -3.84
C LYS A 216 -0.57 2.04 -3.70
N LYS A 217 -0.20 2.84 -4.71
CA LYS A 217 -0.44 4.30 -4.73
C LYS A 217 -1.94 4.64 -4.72
N THR A 218 -2.76 3.84 -5.40
CA THR A 218 -4.21 4.07 -5.43
C THR A 218 -4.83 3.99 -4.03
N ASP A 219 -4.24 3.16 -3.16
CA ASP A 219 -4.79 2.85 -1.84
C ASP A 219 -4.18 3.71 -0.72
N ASP A 220 -2.94 4.17 -0.88
CA ASP A 220 -2.19 4.89 0.15
C ASP A 220 -1.77 6.29 -0.31
N GLN A 221 -2.43 7.32 0.27
CA GLN A 221 -2.19 8.73 -0.08
C GLN A 221 -0.74 9.15 0.15
N LYS A 222 -0.08 8.66 1.22
CA LYS A 222 1.29 9.04 1.53
C LYS A 222 2.28 8.45 0.52
N LEU A 223 1.99 7.26 0.01
CA LEU A 223 2.76 6.67 -1.07
C LEU A 223 2.49 7.41 -2.39
N ASP A 224 1.26 7.82 -2.68
CA ASP A 224 0.90 8.56 -3.89
C ASP A 224 1.57 9.95 -3.96
N GLU A 225 1.59 10.67 -2.85
CA GLU A 225 2.17 12.03 -2.75
C GLU A 225 3.71 12.05 -2.65
N ALA A 226 4.35 10.89 -2.55
CA ALA A 226 5.81 10.83 -2.41
C ALA A 226 6.52 11.25 -3.71
N ALA A 227 7.64 11.96 -3.57
CA ALA A 227 8.47 12.32 -4.71
C ALA A 227 9.05 11.08 -5.41
N GLU A 228 9.29 11.19 -6.72
CA GLU A 228 9.88 10.10 -7.53
C GLU A 228 11.23 9.61 -6.98
N ALA A 229 12.04 10.53 -6.45
CA ALA A 229 13.30 10.19 -5.78
C ALA A 229 13.08 9.28 -4.55
N THR A 230 12.01 9.50 -3.80
CA THR A 230 11.63 8.67 -2.66
C THR A 230 11.21 7.27 -3.11
N HIS A 231 10.46 7.14 -4.20
CA HIS A 231 10.08 5.84 -4.75
C HIS A 231 11.29 5.01 -5.18
N LYS A 232 12.23 5.64 -5.89
CA LYS A 232 13.50 5.01 -6.28
C LYS A 232 14.30 4.56 -5.07
N TYR A 233 14.36 5.39 -4.03
CA TYR A 233 15.09 5.04 -2.82
C TYR A 233 14.40 3.92 -2.01
N VAL A 234 13.07 3.91 -1.95
CA VAL A 234 12.29 2.82 -1.34
C VAL A 234 12.55 1.51 -2.08
N LYS A 235 12.54 1.52 -3.42
CA LYS A 235 12.91 0.36 -4.25
C LYS A 235 14.29 -0.15 -3.87
N GLN A 236 15.29 0.74 -3.93
CA GLN A 236 16.67 0.39 -3.64
C GLN A 236 16.81 -0.27 -2.26
N ILE A 237 16.16 0.28 -1.24
CA ILE A 237 16.25 -0.24 0.12
C ILE A 237 15.52 -1.57 0.26
N ILE A 238 14.35 -1.76 -0.35
CA ILE A 238 13.62 -3.04 -0.32
C ILE A 238 14.46 -4.15 -0.96
N PHE A 239 15.01 -3.92 -2.16
CA PHE A 239 15.86 -4.91 -2.82
C PHE A 239 17.14 -5.17 -2.02
N LYS A 240 17.76 -4.13 -1.44
CA LYS A 240 18.93 -4.31 -0.57
C LYS A 240 18.61 -5.15 0.68
N MET A 241 17.45 -4.92 1.29
CA MET A 241 16.99 -5.70 2.43
C MET A 241 16.78 -7.17 2.03
N LEU A 242 16.04 -7.44 0.95
CA LEU A 242 15.81 -8.79 0.43
C LEU A 242 17.12 -9.54 0.15
N TYR A 243 18.10 -8.85 -0.44
CA TYR A 243 19.42 -9.41 -0.69
C TYR A 243 20.18 -9.72 0.59
N GLN A 244 20.21 -8.78 1.56
CA GLN A 244 20.91 -8.96 2.83
C GLN A 244 20.35 -10.09 3.70
N VAL A 245 19.05 -10.36 3.60
CA VAL A 245 18.42 -11.49 4.28
C VAL A 245 18.37 -12.75 3.42
N GLU A 246 18.93 -12.74 2.20
CA GLU A 246 18.98 -13.88 1.27
C GLU A 246 17.61 -14.41 0.82
N ILE A 247 16.65 -13.50 0.62
CA ILE A 247 15.40 -13.80 -0.12
C ILE A 247 15.63 -13.68 -1.64
N ILE A 248 16.65 -12.93 -2.04
CA ILE A 248 17.14 -12.87 -3.42
C ILE A 248 18.66 -13.04 -3.42
N ASP A 249 19.19 -13.58 -4.52
CA ASP A 249 20.63 -13.88 -4.69
C ASP A 249 21.46 -12.70 -5.21
N SER A 250 20.83 -11.71 -5.85
CA SER A 250 21.51 -10.63 -6.58
C SER A 250 20.66 -9.35 -6.60
N LEU A 251 21.30 -8.20 -6.82
CA LEU A 251 20.63 -6.91 -7.01
C LEU A 251 20.46 -6.53 -8.49
N THR A 252 21.15 -7.19 -9.41
CA THR A 252 21.13 -6.85 -10.84
C THR A 252 20.13 -7.72 -11.61
N ASN A 253 20.21 -9.04 -11.41
CA ASN A 253 19.28 -10.01 -11.99
C ASN A 253 18.79 -10.93 -10.86
N PRO A 254 17.89 -10.45 -10.00
CA PRO A 254 17.53 -11.16 -8.78
C PRO A 254 16.73 -12.43 -9.06
N VAL A 255 17.20 -13.55 -8.53
CA VAL A 255 16.48 -14.81 -8.43
C VAL A 255 15.94 -14.97 -7.01
N ILE A 256 14.65 -15.27 -6.89
CA ILE A 256 13.97 -15.48 -5.60
C ILE A 256 14.42 -16.82 -5.02
N LEU A 257 14.95 -16.76 -3.80
CA LEU A 257 15.39 -17.91 -3.03
C LEU A 257 14.29 -18.31 -2.03
N SER A 258 13.91 -19.59 -2.05
CA SER A 258 13.04 -20.15 -1.02
C SER A 258 13.89 -20.51 0.21
N GLN A 259 13.60 -19.87 1.34
CA GLN A 259 14.29 -20.14 2.59
C GLN A 259 13.66 -21.33 3.28
N ARG A 260 14.47 -22.35 3.58
CA ARG A 260 14.06 -23.45 4.45
C ARG A 260 14.22 -23.00 5.89
N LEU A 261 13.12 -22.96 6.62
CA LEU A 261 13.13 -22.73 8.06
C LEU A 261 13.54 -24.02 8.76
N ASP A 262 14.36 -23.90 9.80
CA ASP A 262 14.56 -24.99 10.74
C ASP A 262 13.36 -25.09 11.69
N SER A 263 13.17 -26.24 12.33
CA SER A 263 12.00 -26.48 13.18
C SER A 263 11.92 -25.51 14.36
N LYS A 264 13.05 -24.99 14.88
CA LYS A 264 13.01 -24.03 16.00
C LYS A 264 12.45 -22.69 15.54
N THR A 265 12.92 -22.18 14.40
CA THR A 265 12.46 -20.92 13.83
C THR A 265 11.00 -21.00 13.38
N GLU A 266 10.62 -22.09 12.70
CA GLU A 266 9.24 -22.31 12.28
C GLU A 266 8.28 -22.32 13.46
N ASN A 267 8.59 -23.06 14.53
CA ASN A 267 7.75 -23.11 15.73
C ASN A 267 7.65 -21.74 16.43
N ALA A 268 8.74 -20.97 16.50
CA ALA A 268 8.72 -19.63 17.09
C ALA A 268 7.88 -18.62 16.28
N ILE A 269 7.68 -18.87 14.99
CA ILE A 269 6.78 -18.09 14.12
C ILE A 269 5.33 -18.54 14.33
N ILE A 270 5.07 -19.85 14.34
CA ILE A 270 3.74 -20.44 14.55
C ILE A 270 3.17 -20.02 15.91
N GLU A 271 3.95 -20.11 16.98
CA GLU A 271 3.54 -19.72 18.34
C GLU A 271 3.15 -18.24 18.46
N ASP A 272 3.68 -17.37 17.60
CA ASP A 272 3.28 -15.97 17.52
C ASP A 272 2.04 -15.79 16.64
N ASN A 273 2.15 -16.15 15.35
CA ASN A 273 1.02 -16.22 14.43
C ASN A 273 1.42 -17.00 13.17
N PRO A 274 0.76 -18.13 12.85
CA PRO A 274 1.09 -18.96 11.69
C PRO A 274 1.06 -18.21 10.35
N LYS A 275 0.28 -17.13 10.23
CA LYS A 275 0.21 -16.31 9.00
C LYS A 275 1.54 -15.67 8.62
N TRP A 276 2.45 -15.48 9.58
CA TRP A 276 3.78 -14.95 9.29
C TRP A 276 4.64 -15.90 8.45
N LEU A 277 4.31 -17.20 8.38
CA LEU A 277 4.96 -18.12 7.44
C LEU A 277 4.79 -17.71 5.97
N GLY A 278 3.74 -16.94 5.64
CA GLY A 278 3.58 -16.37 4.31
C GLY A 278 4.73 -15.43 3.88
N CYS A 279 5.44 -14.82 4.84
CA CYS A 279 6.65 -14.05 4.56
C CYS A 279 7.79 -14.93 4.01
N PHE A 280 7.80 -16.21 4.39
CA PHE A 280 8.76 -17.19 3.92
C PHE A 280 8.23 -17.97 2.70
N LEU A 281 7.25 -17.40 2.00
CA LEU A 281 6.68 -17.91 0.75
C LEU A 281 5.96 -19.26 0.91
N TYR A 282 5.46 -19.55 2.12
CA TYR A 282 4.55 -20.68 2.35
C TYR A 282 3.20 -20.36 1.73
N ASN A 283 2.62 -21.32 1.02
CA ASN A 283 1.28 -21.19 0.46
C ASN A 283 0.19 -21.39 1.53
N GLU A 284 -1.05 -21.05 1.19
CA GLU A 284 -2.18 -21.12 2.13
C GLU A 284 -2.41 -22.54 2.68
N GLN A 285 -2.17 -23.58 1.88
CA GLN A 285 -2.35 -24.98 2.30
C GLN A 285 -1.30 -25.39 3.33
N GLN A 286 -0.04 -24.99 3.14
CA GLN A 286 1.03 -25.22 4.10
C GLN A 286 0.72 -24.51 5.42
N ILE A 287 0.27 -23.26 5.38
CA ILE A 287 -0.11 -22.50 6.59
C ILE A 287 -1.31 -23.15 7.30
N ALA A 288 -2.31 -23.61 6.54
CA ALA A 288 -3.49 -24.27 7.11
C ALA A 288 -3.16 -25.61 7.78
N SER A 289 -2.11 -26.31 7.34
CA SER A 289 -1.71 -27.60 7.92
C SER A 289 -1.07 -27.51 9.31
N VAL A 290 -0.61 -26.31 9.70
CA VAL A 290 0.05 -26.04 10.99
C VAL A 290 -0.80 -25.22 11.96
N THR A 291 -2.00 -24.81 11.53
CA THR A 291 -2.98 -24.02 12.31
C THR A 291 -4.08 -24.93 12.86
#